data_AF-A0A2V8H074-F1
#
_entry.id   AF-A0A2V8H074-F1
#
_cell.length_a   1.000
_cell.length_b   1.000
_cell.length_c   1.000
_cell.angle_alpha   90.00
_cell.angle_beta   90.00
_cell.angle_gamma   90.00
#
_symmetry.space_group_name_H-M   'P 1'
#
loop_
_entity.id
_entity.type
_entity.pdbx_description
1 polymer ?
#
loop_
_entity_poly.entity_id
_entity_poly.type
_entity_poly.pdbx_seq_one_letter_code
_entity_poly.pdbx_strand_id
1 'polypeptide(L)'
;MKTKVLVIVAVIAAAIPVGAWNIAIGRTNTHVIARAADSAPPAPVAVSPVVSPVEARRRADFAAMQTFRPGYPFWQYVFTLHDGSIAFGSAIDGRLIVTFPAKGDWTRHAVWSDPALASILDGQQLARKVSDRRDQVAVLLEPVTGPVVDNATRGDALHFNARRYGPFLSEWGAIYERFGVPADIGLAQVIFESGMNATKRSGANALGFCQWLQKNWKRLNGFSPFPIDGRNQTTQAPYCAAYLSVLATKYGSFIPALSEHNAGGTNVGRTLINGEYLGGDDVRMRYFLGSRLARDLRALPGRTYKGVYRTYGPRSYLYAEMVFGNSYNVGNLIASLPQESIYAMRTTRPLSLAEITSRTGLSEDEVRRFNPALANRLPPRSALYLPSYVADVGPDIAFWRRPPTAAYAAVLDAFTHLAPGPEQWDDPSFAPVLSDFKRRFSETSTEEGQVMETVLTYVMDQAYTSGRRDLLAEFRRDDEVRRLIDSGLVELRRPGHGKS
;
A
#
# COMPACT_ATOMS: atom_id res chain seq x y z
N MET A 1 -1.05 -70.78 -5.72
CA MET A 1 -2.02 -70.54 -4.64
C MET A 1 -2.31 -69.06 -4.58
N LYS A 2 -3.59 -68.69 -4.74
CA LYS A 2 -4.09 -67.32 -4.59
C LYS A 2 -4.38 -67.07 -3.11
N THR A 3 -3.84 -65.99 -2.55
CA THR A 3 -4.47 -65.32 -1.41
C THR A 3 -4.37 -63.81 -1.63
N LYS A 4 -5.49 -63.16 -1.38
CA LYS A 4 -5.87 -61.79 -1.73
C LYS A 4 -5.83 -60.93 -0.46
N VAL A 5 -5.69 -59.61 -0.66
CA VAL A 5 -6.30 -58.51 0.14
C VAL A 5 -5.54 -58.17 1.45
N LEU A 6 -5.31 -56.94 1.91
CA LEU A 6 -5.85 -55.58 1.65
C LEU A 6 -4.76 -54.53 2.00
N VAL A 7 -4.73 -53.41 1.29
CA VAL A 7 -3.96 -52.20 1.65
C VAL A 7 -4.88 -51.25 2.39
N ILE A 8 -4.48 -50.78 3.59
CA ILE A 8 -5.05 -49.60 4.25
C ILE A 8 -3.89 -48.69 4.67
N VAL A 9 -3.89 -47.49 4.09
CA VAL A 9 -3.01 -46.36 4.45
C VAL A 9 -3.74 -45.55 5.52
N ALA A 10 -3.18 -45.45 6.71
CA ALA A 10 -3.68 -44.57 7.77
C ALA A 10 -2.90 -43.25 7.77
N VAL A 11 -3.62 -42.16 7.53
CA VAL A 11 -3.17 -40.76 7.67
C VAL A 11 -3.20 -40.40 9.15
N ILE A 12 -2.05 -40.10 9.74
CA ILE A 12 -1.96 -39.54 11.09
C ILE A 12 -2.08 -38.01 10.97
N ALA A 13 -3.26 -37.49 11.29
CA ALA A 13 -3.49 -36.08 11.58
C ALA A 13 -3.13 -35.82 13.04
N ALA A 14 -2.05 -35.07 13.29
CA ALA A 14 -1.74 -34.54 14.60
C ALA A 14 -2.58 -33.27 14.84
N ALA A 15 -3.68 -33.43 15.59
CA ALA A 15 -4.41 -32.32 16.19
C ALA A 15 -3.77 -32.00 17.55
N ILE A 16 -3.24 -30.78 17.72
CA ILE A 16 -2.87 -30.25 19.04
C ILE A 16 -4.08 -29.47 19.58
N PRO A 17 -4.58 -29.79 20.79
CA PRO A 17 -5.79 -29.19 21.33
C PRO A 17 -5.52 -27.84 22.00
N VAL A 18 -6.51 -26.97 21.86
CA VAL A 18 -6.68 -25.71 22.58
C VAL A 18 -6.86 -26.01 24.07
N GLY A 19 -5.90 -25.59 24.90
CA GLY A 19 -5.96 -25.70 26.36
C GLY A 19 -6.27 -24.36 27.01
N ALA A 20 -7.43 -24.30 27.65
CA ALA A 20 -8.02 -23.16 28.32
C ALA A 20 -7.42 -22.87 29.72
N TRP A 21 -7.79 -21.70 30.22
CA TRP A 21 -7.45 -21.06 31.48
C TRP A 21 -7.46 -21.94 32.75
N ASN A 22 -6.49 -21.68 33.62
CA ASN A 22 -6.49 -22.12 35.02
C ASN A 22 -7.37 -21.18 35.86
N ILE A 23 -8.48 -21.72 36.41
CA ILE A 23 -9.16 -21.17 37.58
C ILE A 23 -8.89 -22.11 38.74
N ALA A 24 -8.28 -21.57 39.79
CA ALA A 24 -8.01 -22.26 41.04
C ALA A 24 -9.32 -22.50 41.81
N ILE A 25 -9.55 -23.76 42.19
CA ILE A 25 -10.61 -24.18 43.10
C ILE A 25 -9.99 -24.29 44.50
N GLY A 26 -10.43 -23.43 45.42
CA GLY A 26 -10.27 -23.60 46.86
C GLY A 26 -11.64 -23.73 47.52
N ARG A 27 -12.00 -24.94 47.95
CA ARG A 27 -13.15 -25.22 48.83
C ARG A 27 -12.81 -24.79 50.27
N THR A 28 -13.75 -24.17 50.99
CA THR A 28 -14.50 -24.80 52.10
C THR A 28 -15.51 -23.86 52.80
N ASN A 29 -16.66 -24.45 53.11
CA ASN A 29 -17.56 -24.27 54.26
C ASN A 29 -18.63 -23.15 54.30
N THR A 30 -19.85 -23.65 54.08
CA THR A 30 -21.18 -23.28 54.57
C THR A 30 -21.27 -22.40 55.81
N HIS A 31 -22.06 -21.32 55.70
CA HIS A 31 -23.17 -21.03 56.62
C HIS A 31 -24.27 -20.25 55.88
N VAL A 32 -25.48 -20.79 55.97
CA VAL A 32 -26.73 -20.19 55.47
C VAL A 32 -27.15 -19.08 56.43
N ILE A 33 -27.22 -17.85 55.96
CA ILE A 33 -28.06 -16.80 56.53
C ILE A 33 -28.75 -16.08 55.37
N ALA A 34 -30.06 -16.31 55.24
CA ALA A 34 -30.92 -15.55 54.35
C ALA A 34 -31.06 -14.11 54.90
N ARG A 35 -30.70 -13.11 54.08
CA ARG A 35 -31.11 -11.73 54.31
C ARG A 35 -31.23 -10.97 52.99
N ALA A 36 -32.44 -10.44 52.81
CA ALA A 36 -32.94 -9.36 51.98
C ALA A 36 -32.12 -8.90 50.75
N ALA A 37 -32.83 -8.82 49.62
CA ALA A 37 -32.40 -8.27 48.36
C ALA A 37 -31.89 -6.83 48.48
N ASP A 38 -30.62 -6.63 48.16
CA ASP A 38 -30.09 -5.40 47.57
C ASP A 38 -29.61 -5.75 46.16
N SER A 39 -30.26 -5.17 45.16
CA SER A 39 -29.92 -5.32 43.76
C SER A 39 -28.56 -4.69 43.48
N ALA A 40 -27.52 -5.52 43.37
CA ALA A 40 -26.23 -5.10 42.86
C ALA A 40 -26.37 -4.60 41.40
N PRO A 41 -25.69 -3.51 41.02
CA PRO A 41 -25.69 -3.05 39.63
C PRO A 41 -25.14 -4.16 38.72
N PRO A 42 -25.69 -4.34 37.50
CA PRO A 42 -25.18 -5.35 36.58
C PRO A 42 -23.69 -5.11 36.33
N ALA A 43 -22.91 -6.19 36.40
CA ALA A 43 -21.50 -6.17 36.02
C ALA A 43 -21.37 -5.50 34.64
N PRO A 44 -20.40 -4.58 34.44
CA PRO A 44 -20.23 -3.92 33.15
C PRO A 44 -20.06 -5.00 32.09
N VAL A 45 -21.01 -5.05 31.16
CA VAL A 45 -20.89 -5.82 29.93
C VAL A 45 -19.57 -5.37 29.33
N ALA A 46 -18.61 -6.30 29.18
CA ALA A 46 -17.36 -6.03 28.50
C ALA A 46 -17.72 -5.59 27.07
N VAL A 47 -17.76 -4.27 26.86
CA VAL A 47 -17.91 -3.69 25.53
C VAL A 47 -16.66 -4.09 24.79
N SER A 48 -16.77 -5.09 23.90
CA SER A 48 -15.73 -5.38 22.93
C SER A 48 -15.31 -4.05 22.31
N PRO A 49 -14.01 -3.69 22.33
CA PRO A 49 -13.58 -2.39 21.82
C PRO A 49 -14.09 -2.25 20.39
N VAL A 50 -14.78 -1.15 20.10
CA VAL A 50 -15.23 -0.83 18.74
C VAL A 50 -13.96 -0.71 17.89
N VAL A 51 -13.64 -1.75 17.13
CA VAL A 51 -12.49 -1.76 16.24
C VAL A 51 -12.79 -0.78 15.12
N SER A 52 -11.94 0.24 14.96
CA SER A 52 -12.05 1.19 13.84
C SER A 52 -12.16 0.44 12.50
N PRO A 53 -13.04 0.85 11.58
CA PRO A 53 -13.18 0.21 10.27
C PRO A 53 -11.86 0.20 9.49
N VAL A 54 -10.99 1.19 9.72
CA VAL A 54 -9.66 1.27 9.09
C VAL A 54 -8.76 0.12 9.56
N GLU A 55 -8.71 -0.16 10.85
CA GLU A 55 -7.89 -1.24 11.40
C GLU A 55 -8.45 -2.62 11.02
N ALA A 56 -9.79 -2.76 11.00
CA ALA A 56 -10.43 -3.97 10.51
C ALA A 56 -10.05 -4.25 9.04
N ARG A 57 -10.07 -3.22 8.18
CA ARG A 57 -9.62 -3.33 6.78
C ARG A 57 -8.14 -3.69 6.67
N ARG A 58 -7.28 -3.00 7.42
CA ARG A 58 -5.83 -3.28 7.44
C ARG A 58 -5.56 -4.74 7.81
N ARG A 59 -6.18 -5.25 8.87
CA ARG A 59 -6.03 -6.64 9.31
C ARG A 59 -6.49 -7.63 8.24
N ALA A 60 -7.64 -7.38 7.62
CA ALA A 60 -8.16 -8.22 6.55
C ALA A 60 -7.25 -8.19 5.30
N ASP A 61 -6.63 -7.06 5.00
CA ASP A 61 -5.65 -6.94 3.90
C ASP A 61 -4.38 -7.74 4.17
N PHE A 62 -3.81 -7.66 5.39
CA PHE A 62 -2.66 -8.49 5.77
C PHE A 62 -2.99 -9.98 5.73
N ALA A 63 -4.18 -10.37 6.20
CA ALA A 63 -4.64 -11.76 6.10
C ALA A 63 -4.75 -12.22 4.64
N ALA A 64 -5.29 -11.39 3.75
CA ALA A 64 -5.36 -11.72 2.33
C ALA A 64 -3.98 -11.77 1.66
N MET A 65 -3.03 -10.90 2.05
CA MET A 65 -1.64 -11.01 1.60
C MET A 65 -1.03 -12.35 2.01
N GLN A 66 -1.20 -12.77 3.26
CA GLN A 66 -0.74 -14.09 3.73
C GLN A 66 -1.40 -15.24 2.96
N THR A 67 -2.69 -15.15 2.64
CA THR A 67 -3.38 -16.22 1.90
C THR A 67 -2.95 -16.28 0.43
N PHE A 68 -2.89 -15.13 -0.26
CA PHE A 68 -2.75 -15.10 -1.72
C PHE A 68 -1.33 -14.83 -2.22
N ARG A 69 -0.48 -14.20 -1.40
CA ARG A 69 0.88 -13.74 -1.71
C ARG A 69 1.80 -13.83 -0.48
N PRO A 70 1.96 -15.00 0.15
CA PRO A 70 2.66 -15.09 1.43
C PRO A 70 4.14 -14.69 1.36
N GLY A 71 4.75 -14.70 0.16
CA GLY A 71 6.08 -14.16 -0.11
C GLY A 71 6.23 -12.64 0.02
N TYR A 72 5.15 -11.87 0.24
CA TYR A 72 5.21 -10.40 0.29
C TYR A 72 6.27 -9.82 1.25
N PRO A 73 6.66 -10.45 2.39
CA PRO A 73 7.72 -9.92 3.25
C PRO A 73 9.09 -9.83 2.57
N PHE A 74 9.33 -10.57 1.47
CA PHE A 74 10.58 -10.48 0.71
C PHE A 74 10.89 -9.07 0.23
N TRP A 75 9.85 -8.29 -0.07
CA TRP A 75 10.00 -6.94 -0.61
C TRP A 75 10.76 -5.99 0.32
N GLN A 76 10.83 -6.27 1.62
CA GLN A 76 11.64 -5.46 2.54
C GLN A 76 13.13 -5.46 2.15
N TYR A 77 13.66 -6.59 1.67
CA TYR A 77 15.07 -6.76 1.34
C TYR A 77 15.46 -6.00 0.08
N VAL A 78 14.55 -5.94 -0.90
CA VAL A 78 14.75 -5.20 -2.15
C VAL A 78 15.04 -3.71 -1.88
N PHE A 79 14.47 -3.14 -0.82
CA PHE A 79 14.60 -1.73 -0.48
C PHE A 79 15.59 -1.44 0.66
N THR A 80 16.17 -2.45 1.28
CA THR A 80 17.18 -2.29 2.35
C THR A 80 18.58 -2.69 1.91
N LEU A 81 18.70 -3.65 0.99
CA LEU A 81 19.99 -4.03 0.40
C LEU A 81 20.46 -3.00 -0.63
N HIS A 82 21.75 -2.69 -0.60
CA HIS A 82 22.40 -1.80 -1.56
C HIS A 82 22.15 -2.21 -3.01
N ASP A 83 22.15 -1.23 -3.91
CA ASP A 83 21.96 -1.46 -5.34
C ASP A 83 23.13 -2.28 -5.91
N GLY A 84 22.92 -2.84 -7.10
CA GLY A 84 23.92 -3.67 -7.75
C GLY A 84 23.89 -5.13 -7.33
N SER A 85 22.79 -5.58 -6.70
CA SER A 85 22.52 -6.99 -6.42
C SER A 85 21.19 -7.45 -7.02
N ILE A 86 21.04 -8.75 -7.21
CA ILE A 86 19.77 -9.44 -7.45
C ILE A 86 19.48 -10.29 -6.22
N ALA A 87 18.37 -10.02 -5.54
CA ALA A 87 17.93 -10.77 -4.38
C ALA A 87 16.91 -11.84 -4.79
N PHE A 88 17.03 -13.03 -4.21
CA PHE A 88 16.07 -14.12 -4.31
C PHE A 88 15.52 -14.42 -2.92
N GLY A 89 14.20 -14.57 -2.84
CA GLY A 89 13.49 -14.96 -1.63
C GLY A 89 12.47 -16.04 -1.90
N SER A 90 12.00 -16.64 -0.81
CA SER A 90 10.93 -17.63 -0.82
C SER A 90 9.60 -16.97 -1.12
N ALA A 91 8.86 -17.48 -2.12
CA ALA A 91 7.50 -17.03 -2.38
C ALA A 91 6.49 -17.60 -1.36
N ILE A 92 6.91 -18.50 -0.47
CA ILE A 92 6.09 -19.15 0.56
C ILE A 92 6.03 -18.33 1.85
N ASP A 93 7.09 -17.62 2.22
CA ASP A 93 7.19 -16.90 3.50
C ASP A 93 7.96 -15.56 3.41
N GLY A 94 8.54 -15.26 2.26
CA GLY A 94 9.26 -14.02 2.02
C GLY A 94 10.67 -13.97 2.61
N ARG A 95 11.20 -15.08 3.15
CA ARG A 95 12.57 -15.09 3.67
C ARG A 95 13.59 -14.88 2.53
N LEU A 96 14.67 -14.17 2.80
CA LEU A 96 15.80 -14.06 1.87
C LEU A 96 16.49 -15.43 1.75
N ILE A 97 16.83 -15.82 0.53
CA ILE A 97 17.53 -17.07 0.24
C ILE A 97 18.98 -16.75 -0.13
N VAL A 98 19.17 -15.88 -1.12
CA VAL A 98 20.48 -15.55 -1.68
C VAL A 98 20.46 -14.19 -2.34
N THR A 99 21.60 -13.51 -2.34
CA THR A 99 21.85 -12.33 -3.16
C THR A 99 23.03 -12.57 -4.08
N PHE A 100 22.90 -12.14 -5.33
CA PHE A 100 23.97 -12.21 -6.33
C PHE A 100 24.37 -10.81 -6.76
N PRO A 101 25.63 -10.57 -7.17
CA PRO A 101 25.98 -9.29 -7.78
C PRO A 101 25.26 -9.15 -9.11
N ALA A 102 24.75 -7.96 -9.44
CA ALA A 102 24.04 -7.71 -10.71
C ALA A 102 24.92 -7.92 -11.94
N LYS A 103 26.25 -7.92 -11.76
CA LYS A 103 27.27 -8.19 -12.80
C LYS A 103 28.33 -9.15 -12.25
N GLY A 104 29.00 -9.85 -13.15
CA GLY A 104 30.09 -10.76 -12.79
C GLY A 104 29.63 -12.20 -12.56
N ASP A 105 30.47 -12.95 -11.84
CA ASP A 105 30.30 -14.38 -11.60
C ASP A 105 29.42 -14.65 -10.37
N TRP A 106 28.22 -15.17 -10.63
CA TRP A 106 27.25 -15.48 -9.59
C TRP A 106 27.65 -16.72 -8.78
N THR A 107 28.44 -17.63 -9.34
CA THR A 107 28.86 -18.85 -8.64
C THR A 107 29.89 -18.56 -7.54
N ARG A 108 30.66 -17.49 -7.68
CA ARG A 108 31.74 -17.11 -6.75
C ARG A 108 31.34 -16.06 -5.73
N HIS A 109 30.43 -15.16 -6.09
CA HIS A 109 30.13 -13.95 -5.32
C HIS A 109 28.70 -13.93 -4.76
N ALA A 110 28.01 -15.06 -4.78
CA ALA A 110 26.73 -15.21 -4.11
C ALA A 110 26.89 -15.07 -2.59
N VAL A 111 25.95 -14.38 -1.96
CA VAL A 111 25.82 -14.33 -0.49
C VAL A 111 24.57 -15.11 -0.12
N TRP A 112 24.77 -16.30 0.44
CA TRP A 112 23.71 -17.21 0.83
C TRP A 112 23.24 -16.92 2.25
N SER A 113 21.92 -16.79 2.43
CA SER A 113 21.33 -16.70 3.78
C SER A 113 21.37 -18.05 4.50
N ASP A 114 21.30 -19.14 3.72
CA ASP A 114 21.56 -20.51 4.18
C ASP A 114 22.76 -21.09 3.40
N PRO A 115 23.94 -21.23 4.02
CA PRO A 115 25.13 -21.78 3.38
C PRO A 115 24.95 -23.21 2.82
N ALA A 116 23.98 -23.99 3.32
CA ALA A 116 23.73 -25.34 2.84
C ALA A 116 23.21 -25.38 1.39
N LEU A 117 22.67 -24.26 0.89
CA LEU A 117 22.16 -24.15 -0.48
C LEU A 117 23.24 -23.77 -1.51
N ALA A 118 24.46 -23.44 -1.05
CA ALA A 118 25.51 -22.90 -1.93
C ALA A 118 25.90 -23.83 -3.08
N SER A 119 25.87 -25.15 -2.85
CA SER A 119 26.26 -26.16 -3.84
C SER A 119 25.27 -26.32 -5.00
N ILE A 120 24.10 -25.67 -4.96
CA ILE A 120 23.10 -25.71 -6.05
C ILE A 120 23.68 -25.20 -7.37
N LEU A 121 24.65 -24.28 -7.31
CA LEU A 121 25.29 -23.69 -8.49
C LEU A 121 26.56 -24.43 -8.93
N ASP A 122 26.98 -25.49 -8.23
CA ASP A 122 28.21 -26.21 -8.54
C ASP A 122 28.12 -26.84 -9.94
N GLY A 123 29.15 -26.60 -10.76
CA GLY A 123 29.23 -27.10 -12.13
C GLY A 123 28.24 -26.47 -13.12
N GLN A 124 27.42 -25.50 -12.71
CA GLN A 124 26.42 -24.87 -13.58
C GLN A 124 27.07 -23.84 -14.51
N GLN A 125 26.74 -23.91 -15.80
CA GLN A 125 27.04 -22.85 -16.76
C GLN A 125 25.87 -21.87 -16.82
N LEU A 126 26.02 -20.74 -16.12
CA LEU A 126 24.98 -19.73 -16.04
C LEU A 126 24.91 -18.87 -17.30
N ALA A 127 23.69 -18.52 -17.71
CA ALA A 127 23.43 -17.68 -18.87
C ALA A 127 24.13 -16.31 -18.76
N ARG A 128 24.51 -15.73 -19.90
CA ARG A 128 25.17 -14.41 -19.94
C ARG A 128 24.20 -13.25 -19.70
N LYS A 129 22.97 -13.35 -20.21
CA LYS A 129 21.94 -12.34 -20.03
C LYS A 129 21.36 -12.46 -18.62
N VAL A 130 21.24 -11.33 -17.93
CA VAL A 130 20.78 -11.31 -16.54
C VAL A 130 19.34 -11.83 -16.42
N SER A 131 18.45 -11.53 -17.37
CA SER A 131 17.08 -12.08 -17.39
C SER A 131 17.10 -13.61 -17.40
N ASP A 132 17.78 -14.18 -18.40
CA ASP A 132 17.79 -15.63 -18.62
C ASP A 132 18.53 -16.34 -17.47
N ARG A 133 19.53 -15.68 -16.90
CA ARG A 133 20.24 -16.16 -15.71
C ARG A 133 19.34 -16.19 -14.49
N ARG A 134 18.49 -15.17 -14.29
CA ARG A 134 17.53 -15.14 -13.17
C ARG A 134 16.55 -16.29 -13.29
N ASP A 135 15.99 -16.49 -14.48
CA ASP A 135 15.07 -17.60 -14.77
C ASP A 135 15.76 -18.96 -14.54
N GLN A 136 17.00 -19.13 -15.01
CA GLN A 136 17.78 -20.34 -14.80
C GLN A 136 18.04 -20.62 -13.31
N VAL A 137 18.42 -19.60 -12.54
CA VAL A 137 18.68 -19.74 -11.10
C VAL A 137 17.39 -20.05 -10.34
N ALA A 138 16.27 -19.44 -10.71
CA ALA A 138 14.97 -19.80 -10.14
C ALA A 138 14.67 -21.28 -10.34
N VAL A 139 14.82 -21.81 -11.56
CA VAL A 139 14.63 -23.24 -11.87
C VAL A 139 15.54 -24.17 -11.03
N LEU A 140 16.75 -23.73 -10.70
CA LEU A 140 17.69 -24.49 -9.86
C LEU A 140 17.33 -24.45 -8.37
N LEU A 141 16.80 -23.32 -7.87
CA LEU A 141 16.43 -23.15 -6.46
C LEU A 141 15.12 -23.85 -6.12
N GLU A 142 14.11 -23.75 -7.00
CA GLU A 142 12.74 -24.19 -6.73
C GLU A 142 12.58 -25.65 -6.25
N PRO A 143 13.34 -26.64 -6.77
CA PRO A 143 13.25 -28.02 -6.29
C PRO A 143 13.63 -28.20 -4.81
N VAL A 144 14.44 -27.29 -4.27
CA VAL A 144 14.96 -27.37 -2.90
C VAL A 144 14.24 -26.39 -1.98
N THR A 145 13.93 -25.19 -2.47
CA THR A 145 13.37 -24.11 -1.64
C THR A 145 11.86 -23.92 -1.80
N GLY A 146 11.24 -24.59 -2.77
CA GLY A 146 9.92 -24.23 -3.27
C GLY A 146 9.95 -22.96 -4.13
N PRO A 147 8.78 -22.46 -4.56
CA PRO A 147 8.68 -21.31 -5.46
C PRO A 147 9.44 -20.09 -4.93
N VAL A 148 10.13 -19.38 -5.83
CA VAL A 148 10.94 -18.22 -5.47
C VAL A 148 10.38 -16.93 -6.07
N VAL A 149 10.71 -15.82 -5.44
CA VAL A 149 10.50 -14.47 -5.95
C VAL A 149 11.86 -13.77 -6.00
N ASP A 150 12.10 -12.97 -7.03
CA ASP A 150 13.38 -12.31 -7.17
C ASP A 150 13.26 -10.90 -7.78
N ASN A 151 14.19 -10.02 -7.40
CA ASN A 151 14.27 -8.68 -7.99
C ASN A 151 15.66 -8.07 -7.83
N ALA A 152 15.97 -7.11 -8.69
CA ALA A 152 17.10 -6.23 -8.49
C ALA A 152 16.87 -5.34 -7.25
N THR A 153 17.91 -5.20 -6.44
CA THR A 153 17.90 -4.32 -5.25
C THR A 153 17.82 -2.85 -5.64
N ARG A 154 17.22 -2.06 -4.75
CA ARG A 154 16.90 -0.63 -4.91
C ARG A 154 17.13 0.16 -3.62
N GLY A 155 17.93 -0.38 -2.70
CA GLY A 155 18.13 0.20 -1.39
C GLY A 155 18.86 1.54 -1.41
N ASP A 156 19.69 1.83 -2.41
CA ASP A 156 20.43 3.10 -2.46
C ASP A 156 19.49 4.29 -2.63
N ALA A 157 18.40 4.10 -3.40
CA ALA A 157 17.36 5.10 -3.57
C ALA A 157 16.66 5.45 -2.24
N LEU A 158 16.53 4.49 -1.32
CA LEU A 158 15.97 4.72 0.01
C LEU A 158 17.02 5.25 0.97
N HIS A 159 18.18 4.61 1.06
CA HIS A 159 19.21 4.84 2.06
C HIS A 159 19.75 6.29 2.05
N PHE A 160 19.96 6.89 0.88
CA PHE A 160 20.37 8.30 0.79
C PHE A 160 19.31 9.24 1.37
N ASN A 161 18.05 9.02 0.99
CA ASN A 161 16.93 9.85 1.41
C ASN A 161 16.51 9.58 2.86
N ALA A 162 16.72 8.37 3.38
CA ALA A 162 16.45 8.00 4.77
C ALA A 162 17.26 8.85 5.74
N ARG A 163 18.52 9.16 5.42
CA ARG A 163 19.33 10.05 6.26
C ARG A 163 18.77 11.48 6.31
N ARG A 164 18.25 11.98 5.18
CA ARG A 164 17.78 13.37 5.07
C ARG A 164 16.33 13.56 5.54
N TYR A 165 15.48 12.58 5.26
CA TYR A 165 14.03 12.68 5.40
C TYR A 165 13.42 11.61 6.32
N GLY A 166 14.18 10.59 6.72
CA GLY A 166 13.75 9.60 7.71
C GLY A 166 13.33 10.21 9.06
N PRO A 167 13.95 11.32 9.53
CA PRO A 167 13.48 12.05 10.72
C PRO A 167 12.03 12.59 10.62
N PHE A 168 11.47 12.71 9.41
CA PHE A 168 10.13 13.24 9.18
C PHE A 168 9.02 12.17 9.16
N LEU A 169 9.38 10.90 9.26
CA LEU A 169 8.43 9.79 9.07
C LEU A 169 7.31 9.78 10.11
N SER A 170 7.57 10.15 11.36
CA SER A 170 6.52 10.21 12.40
C SER A 170 5.48 11.29 12.11
N GLU A 171 5.92 12.47 11.67
CA GLU A 171 5.03 13.59 11.32
C GLU A 171 4.22 13.27 10.05
N TRP A 172 4.86 12.69 9.03
CA TRP A 172 4.15 12.21 7.84
C TRP A 172 3.19 11.05 8.17
N GLY A 173 3.57 10.14 9.06
CA GLY A 173 2.71 9.06 9.55
C GLY A 173 1.45 9.61 10.22
N ALA A 174 1.58 10.59 11.11
CA ALA A 174 0.47 11.28 11.74
C ALA A 174 -0.45 11.98 10.73
N ILE A 175 0.11 12.53 9.65
CA ILE A 175 -0.68 13.05 8.52
C ILE A 175 -1.50 11.93 7.88
N TYR A 176 -0.91 10.78 7.54
CA TYR A 176 -1.65 9.66 6.95
C TYR A 176 -2.78 9.17 7.86
N GLU A 177 -2.50 9.02 9.15
CA GLU A 177 -3.48 8.58 10.15
C GLU A 177 -4.63 9.57 10.33
N ARG A 178 -4.39 10.87 10.19
CA ARG A 178 -5.46 11.89 10.22
C ARG A 178 -6.54 11.62 9.17
N PHE A 179 -6.20 11.03 8.03
CA PHE A 179 -7.14 10.72 6.94
C PHE A 179 -7.65 9.27 6.98
N GLY A 180 -7.39 8.51 8.04
CA GLY A 180 -7.81 7.12 8.15
C GLY A 180 -6.99 6.17 7.28
N VAL A 181 -5.71 6.47 7.05
CA VAL A 181 -4.76 5.57 6.41
C VAL A 181 -3.70 5.16 7.44
N PRO A 182 -3.46 3.85 7.65
CA PRO A 182 -2.38 3.39 8.50
C PRO A 182 -1.02 3.94 8.05
N ALA A 183 -0.25 4.50 8.99
CA ALA A 183 1.03 5.14 8.70
C ALA A 183 2.01 4.20 7.99
N ASP A 184 2.06 2.94 8.41
CA ASP A 184 2.92 1.90 7.83
C ASP A 184 2.60 1.62 6.35
N ILE A 185 1.32 1.53 5.99
CA ILE A 185 0.88 1.35 4.59
C ILE A 185 1.14 2.60 3.76
N GLY A 186 0.76 3.78 4.27
CA GLY A 186 0.92 5.04 3.56
C GLY A 186 2.37 5.39 3.27
N LEU A 187 3.25 5.26 4.27
CA LEU A 187 4.68 5.54 4.12
C LEU A 187 5.42 4.44 3.35
N ALA A 188 4.97 3.17 3.41
CA ALA A 188 5.54 2.12 2.57
C ALA A 188 5.25 2.37 1.08
N GLN A 189 4.09 2.93 0.75
CA GLN A 189 3.80 3.41 -0.61
C GLN A 189 4.82 4.45 -1.06
N VAL A 190 5.17 5.40 -0.19
CA VAL A 190 6.16 6.45 -0.46
C VAL A 190 7.56 5.87 -0.66
N ILE A 191 7.99 4.93 0.20
CA ILE A 191 9.26 4.21 0.05
C ILE A 191 9.33 3.58 -1.34
N PHE A 192 8.27 2.87 -1.74
CA PHE A 192 8.20 2.24 -3.05
C PHE A 192 8.25 3.25 -4.21
N GLU A 193 7.42 4.29 -4.13
CA GLU A 193 7.22 5.23 -5.24
C GLU A 193 8.42 6.15 -5.44
N SER A 194 8.91 6.76 -4.36
CA SER A 194 9.91 7.80 -4.41
C SER A 194 11.21 7.50 -3.69
N GLY A 195 11.25 6.49 -2.83
CA GLY A 195 12.34 6.36 -1.86
C GLY A 195 12.40 7.60 -0.95
N MET A 196 11.26 8.24 -0.68
CA MET A 196 11.11 9.50 0.08
C MET A 196 11.68 10.75 -0.62
N ASN A 197 12.04 10.67 -1.90
CA ASN A 197 12.60 11.79 -2.65
C ASN A 197 11.50 12.73 -3.23
N ALA A 198 11.43 13.97 -2.72
CA ALA A 198 10.51 15.01 -3.19
C ALA A 198 10.67 15.40 -4.67
N THR A 199 11.88 15.30 -5.21
CA THR A 199 12.20 15.84 -6.54
C THR A 199 12.21 14.76 -7.62
N LYS A 200 11.96 13.50 -7.24
CA LYS A 200 11.93 12.36 -8.17
C LYS A 200 10.89 12.59 -9.26
N ARG A 201 11.30 12.37 -10.51
CA ARG A 201 10.44 12.37 -11.68
C ARG A 201 10.52 11.03 -12.40
N SER A 202 9.39 10.37 -12.61
CA SER A 202 9.35 9.14 -13.40
C SER A 202 9.43 9.43 -14.91
N GLY A 203 9.71 8.40 -15.72
CA GLY A 203 9.63 8.51 -17.18
C GLY A 203 8.21 8.84 -17.70
N ALA A 204 7.17 8.53 -16.92
CA ALA A 204 5.79 8.93 -17.20
C ALA A 204 5.45 10.31 -16.63
N ASN A 205 6.46 11.06 -16.17
CA ASN A 205 6.32 12.40 -15.63
C ASN A 205 5.49 12.47 -14.33
N ALA A 206 5.59 11.41 -13.52
CA ALA A 206 5.07 11.37 -12.16
C ALA A 206 6.01 12.12 -11.20
N LEU A 207 5.46 12.81 -10.20
CA LEU A 207 6.17 13.80 -9.38
C LEU A 207 6.24 13.39 -7.91
N GLY A 208 7.46 13.47 -7.36
CA GLY A 208 7.73 13.57 -5.93
C GLY A 208 7.23 12.42 -5.07
N PHE A 209 6.84 12.76 -3.85
CA PHE A 209 6.66 11.86 -2.71
C PHE A 209 5.79 10.63 -3.00
N CYS A 210 4.63 10.85 -3.62
CA CYS A 210 3.69 9.78 -3.97
C CYS A 210 3.62 9.52 -5.47
N GLN A 211 4.51 10.11 -6.27
CA GLN A 211 4.55 9.95 -7.73
C GLN A 211 3.19 10.25 -8.40
N TRP A 212 2.63 11.42 -8.13
CA TRP A 212 1.45 11.91 -8.86
C TRP A 212 1.80 12.25 -10.30
N LEU A 213 1.03 11.76 -11.29
CA LEU A 213 1.17 12.24 -12.67
C LEU A 213 1.02 13.76 -12.71
N GLN A 214 1.94 14.47 -13.38
CA GLN A 214 1.93 15.94 -13.39
C GLN A 214 0.58 16.54 -13.82
N LYS A 215 -0.08 15.92 -14.82
CA LYS A 215 -1.42 16.36 -15.27
C LYS A 215 -2.46 16.23 -14.16
N ASN A 216 -2.41 15.14 -13.40
CA ASN A 216 -3.36 14.86 -12.32
C ASN A 216 -3.12 15.82 -11.14
N TRP A 217 -1.85 16.04 -10.77
CA TRP A 217 -1.50 17.02 -9.73
C TRP A 217 -1.96 18.44 -10.10
N LYS A 218 -1.74 18.87 -11.35
CA LYS A 218 -2.23 20.17 -11.83
C LYS A 218 -3.76 20.28 -11.73
N ARG A 219 -4.48 19.22 -12.08
CA ARG A 219 -5.95 19.19 -11.98
C ARG A 219 -6.42 19.26 -10.53
N LEU A 220 -5.82 18.47 -9.62
CA LEU A 220 -6.06 18.52 -8.18
C LEU A 220 -5.78 19.92 -7.60
N ASN A 221 -4.63 20.52 -7.95
CA ASN A 221 -4.27 21.87 -7.54
C ASN A 221 -5.27 22.92 -8.04
N GLY A 222 -5.93 22.69 -9.18
CA GLY A 222 -7.00 23.58 -9.67
C GLY A 222 -8.28 23.55 -8.82
N PHE A 223 -8.49 22.50 -8.03
CA PHE A 223 -9.61 22.41 -7.08
C PHE A 223 -9.25 22.92 -5.68
N SER A 224 -7.96 22.96 -5.36
CA SER A 224 -7.50 23.46 -4.07
C SER A 224 -7.68 24.98 -3.97
N PRO A 225 -8.24 25.52 -2.87
CA PRO A 225 -8.36 26.97 -2.66
C PRO A 225 -7.02 27.64 -2.30
N PHE A 226 -5.97 26.84 -2.09
CA PHE A 226 -4.61 27.29 -1.83
C PHE A 226 -3.62 26.62 -2.79
N PRO A 227 -2.50 27.29 -3.15
CA PRO A 227 -1.45 26.65 -3.94
C PRO A 227 -0.87 25.41 -3.23
N ILE A 228 -0.77 24.28 -3.95
CA ILE A 228 -0.17 23.03 -3.47
C ILE A 228 1.00 22.59 -4.35
N ASP A 229 2.16 22.43 -3.73
CA ASP A 229 3.41 22.10 -4.42
C ASP A 229 3.64 20.58 -4.53
N GLY A 230 3.65 20.09 -5.77
CA GLY A 230 3.87 18.66 -6.08
C GLY A 230 5.33 18.20 -6.01
N ARG A 231 6.25 19.05 -5.54
CA ARG A 231 7.65 18.70 -5.26
C ARG A 231 8.03 18.88 -3.79
N ASN A 232 7.06 19.06 -2.91
CA ASN A 232 7.26 19.09 -1.47
C ASN A 232 6.54 17.89 -0.83
N GLN A 233 7.26 17.07 -0.05
CA GLN A 233 6.70 15.86 0.57
C GLN A 233 5.60 16.18 1.56
N THR A 234 5.82 17.14 2.46
CA THR A 234 4.85 17.49 3.50
C THR A 234 3.58 18.08 2.89
N THR A 235 3.69 18.79 1.75
CA THR A 235 2.51 19.21 0.98
C THR A 235 1.79 18.03 0.33
N GLN A 236 2.52 17.04 -0.20
CA GLN A 236 1.90 15.89 -0.87
C GLN A 236 1.21 14.92 0.09
N ALA A 237 1.83 14.66 1.25
CA ALA A 237 1.35 13.69 2.23
C ALA A 237 -0.17 13.73 2.49
N PRO A 238 -0.80 14.88 2.81
CA PRO A 238 -2.24 14.93 3.06
C PRO A 238 -3.09 14.54 1.85
N TYR A 239 -2.70 14.95 0.64
CA TYR A 239 -3.45 14.61 -0.58
C TYR A 239 -3.30 13.15 -0.96
N CYS A 240 -2.13 12.55 -0.72
CA CYS A 240 -1.93 11.12 -0.93
C CYS A 240 -2.73 10.28 0.06
N ALA A 241 -2.71 10.68 1.34
CA ALA A 241 -3.47 10.03 2.39
C ALA A 241 -4.98 10.12 2.13
N ALA A 242 -5.50 11.31 1.84
CA ALA A 242 -6.90 11.50 1.49
C ALA A 242 -7.29 10.70 0.23
N TYR A 243 -6.46 10.69 -0.82
CA TYR A 243 -6.77 9.92 -2.03
C TYR A 243 -6.79 8.42 -1.76
N LEU A 244 -5.83 7.90 -1.00
CA LEU A 244 -5.81 6.50 -0.61
C LEU A 244 -6.98 6.13 0.32
N SER A 245 -7.39 7.02 1.22
CA SER A 245 -8.58 6.86 2.08
C SER A 245 -9.87 6.76 1.26
N VAL A 246 -10.03 7.62 0.25
CA VAL A 246 -11.16 7.59 -0.68
C VAL A 246 -11.19 6.27 -1.45
N LEU A 247 -10.05 5.84 -2.01
CA LEU A 247 -9.97 4.57 -2.74
C LEU A 247 -10.18 3.36 -1.82
N ALA A 248 -9.59 3.34 -0.63
CA ALA A 248 -9.76 2.26 0.34
C ALA A 248 -11.21 2.16 0.83
N THR A 249 -11.93 3.28 0.92
CA THR A 249 -13.36 3.29 1.21
C THR A 249 -14.18 2.77 0.02
N LYS A 250 -13.88 3.22 -1.21
CA LYS A 250 -14.49 2.71 -2.45
C LYS A 250 -14.43 1.18 -2.54
N TYR A 251 -13.27 0.61 -2.23
CA TYR A 251 -13.04 -0.83 -2.34
C TYR A 251 -13.27 -1.63 -1.06
N GLY A 252 -13.27 -1.00 0.12
CA GLY A 252 -13.23 -1.70 1.41
C GLY A 252 -11.88 -2.40 1.69
N SER A 253 -10.82 -2.01 0.99
CA SER A 253 -9.49 -2.63 1.05
C SER A 253 -8.41 -1.69 0.51
N PHE A 254 -7.26 -1.63 1.17
CA PHE A 254 -6.08 -0.90 0.70
C PHE A 254 -5.40 -1.58 -0.49
N ILE A 255 -5.60 -2.88 -0.70
CA ILE A 255 -4.94 -3.66 -1.76
C ILE A 255 -5.32 -3.16 -3.17
N PRO A 256 -6.61 -3.21 -3.59
CA PRO A 256 -7.02 -2.65 -4.87
C PRO A 256 -6.91 -1.12 -4.90
N ALA A 257 -6.98 -0.43 -3.76
CA ALA A 257 -6.79 1.02 -3.68
C ALA A 257 -5.38 1.46 -4.07
N LEU A 258 -4.36 0.82 -3.49
CA LEU A 258 -2.95 0.99 -3.88
C LEU A 258 -2.74 0.62 -5.35
N SER A 259 -3.38 -0.47 -5.80
CA SER A 259 -3.31 -0.87 -7.20
C SER A 259 -3.97 0.15 -8.14
N GLU A 260 -5.06 0.81 -7.76
CA GLU A 260 -5.72 1.82 -8.60
C GLU A 260 -4.86 3.07 -8.66
N HIS A 261 -4.26 3.48 -7.53
CA HIS A 261 -3.29 4.56 -7.50
C HIS A 261 -2.15 4.33 -8.52
N ASN A 262 -1.65 3.10 -8.64
CA ASN A 262 -0.58 2.76 -9.57
C ASN A 262 -1.04 2.56 -11.03
N ALA A 263 -2.08 1.74 -11.23
CA ALA A 263 -2.44 1.19 -12.53
C ALA A 263 -3.67 1.86 -13.17
N GLY A 264 -4.36 2.72 -12.41
CA GLY A 264 -5.60 3.37 -12.81
C GLY A 264 -6.85 2.49 -12.62
N GLY A 265 -7.99 3.14 -12.38
CA GLY A 265 -9.24 2.47 -12.03
C GLY A 265 -9.79 1.53 -13.11
N THR A 266 -9.54 1.80 -14.39
CA THR A 266 -9.97 0.89 -15.47
C THR A 266 -9.23 -0.44 -15.42
N ASN A 267 -7.92 -0.44 -15.14
CA ASN A 267 -7.16 -1.69 -15.07
C ASN A 267 -7.51 -2.50 -13.82
N VAL A 268 -7.68 -1.83 -12.68
CA VAL A 268 -8.14 -2.50 -11.45
C VAL A 268 -9.58 -3.00 -11.60
N GLY A 269 -10.46 -2.23 -12.24
CA GLY A 269 -11.83 -2.66 -12.54
C GLY A 269 -11.86 -3.95 -13.37
N ARG A 270 -11.07 -4.03 -14.46
CA ARG A 270 -10.93 -5.27 -15.26
C ARG A 270 -10.39 -6.43 -14.43
N THR A 271 -9.41 -6.14 -13.56
CA THR A 271 -8.84 -7.14 -12.65
C THR A 271 -9.92 -7.70 -11.71
N LEU A 272 -10.76 -6.85 -11.14
CA LEU A 272 -11.87 -7.29 -10.28
C LEU A 272 -12.93 -8.08 -11.06
N ILE A 273 -13.30 -7.64 -12.27
CA ILE A 273 -14.24 -8.36 -13.13
C ILE A 273 -13.71 -9.75 -13.49
N ASN A 274 -12.44 -9.86 -13.87
CA ASN A 274 -11.79 -11.13 -14.16
C ASN A 274 -11.82 -12.05 -12.92
N GLY A 275 -11.52 -11.53 -11.73
CA GLY A 275 -11.56 -12.34 -10.51
C GLY A 275 -12.96 -12.77 -10.08
N GLU A 276 -13.96 -11.94 -10.33
CA GLU A 276 -15.37 -12.29 -10.14
C GLU A 276 -15.78 -13.43 -11.07
N TYR A 277 -15.37 -13.36 -12.35
CA TYR A 277 -15.56 -14.44 -13.30
C TYR A 277 -14.91 -15.76 -12.84
N LEU A 278 -13.76 -15.68 -12.16
CA LEU A 278 -13.07 -16.84 -11.56
C LEU A 278 -13.67 -17.30 -10.22
N GLY A 279 -14.81 -16.75 -9.79
CA GLY A 279 -15.51 -17.15 -8.56
C GLY A 279 -14.98 -16.52 -7.29
N GLY A 280 -14.35 -15.34 -7.36
CA GLY A 280 -13.93 -14.61 -6.16
C GLY A 280 -15.12 -14.03 -5.39
N ASP A 281 -15.29 -14.46 -4.13
CA ASP A 281 -16.45 -14.06 -3.32
C ASP A 281 -16.39 -12.59 -2.91
N ASP A 282 -15.24 -12.15 -2.39
CA ASP A 282 -15.00 -10.78 -1.93
C ASP A 282 -13.99 -10.01 -2.79
N VAL A 283 -13.87 -8.71 -2.56
CA VAL A 283 -13.01 -7.79 -3.33
C VAL A 283 -11.52 -8.18 -3.34
N ARG A 284 -10.99 -8.71 -2.24
CA ARG A 284 -9.57 -9.11 -2.12
C ARG A 284 -9.33 -10.37 -2.94
N MET A 285 -10.20 -11.36 -2.80
CA MET A 285 -10.13 -12.58 -3.58
C MET A 285 -10.27 -12.29 -5.08
N ARG A 286 -11.26 -11.49 -5.48
CA ARG A 286 -11.42 -11.03 -6.87
C ARG A 286 -10.15 -10.33 -7.37
N TYR A 287 -9.59 -9.41 -6.60
CA TYR A 287 -8.36 -8.72 -6.98
C TYR A 287 -7.22 -9.71 -7.23
N PHE A 288 -6.94 -10.61 -6.29
CA PHE A 288 -5.79 -11.51 -6.41
C PHE A 288 -5.93 -12.55 -7.51
N LEU A 289 -7.14 -13.10 -7.71
CA LEU A 289 -7.44 -14.05 -8.78
C LEU A 289 -7.32 -13.38 -10.16
N GLY A 290 -7.98 -12.25 -10.34
CA GLY A 290 -7.94 -11.54 -11.62
C GLY A 290 -6.58 -10.93 -11.93
N SER A 291 -5.82 -10.52 -10.90
CA SER A 291 -4.47 -9.98 -11.04
C SER A 291 -3.52 -11.07 -11.52
N ARG A 292 -3.64 -12.28 -10.94
CA ARG A 292 -2.93 -13.48 -11.39
C ARG A 292 -3.28 -13.83 -12.83
N LEU A 293 -4.56 -13.91 -13.16
CA LEU A 293 -4.99 -14.18 -14.54
C LEU A 293 -4.38 -13.17 -15.53
N ALA A 294 -4.46 -11.88 -15.23
CA ALA A 294 -3.91 -10.84 -16.11
C ALA A 294 -2.40 -10.96 -16.29
N ARG A 295 -1.65 -11.32 -15.24
CA ARG A 295 -0.22 -11.60 -15.30
C ARG A 295 0.09 -12.83 -16.15
N ASP A 296 -0.60 -13.93 -15.90
CA ASP A 296 -0.32 -15.22 -16.53
C ASP A 296 -0.66 -15.19 -18.02
N LEU A 297 -1.81 -14.63 -18.40
CA LEU A 297 -2.19 -14.44 -19.80
C LEU A 297 -1.23 -13.52 -20.56
N ARG A 298 -0.59 -12.57 -19.87
CA ARG A 298 0.43 -11.70 -20.47
C ARG A 298 1.76 -12.43 -20.69
N ALA A 299 2.07 -13.44 -19.88
CA ALA A 299 3.29 -14.23 -20.00
C ALA A 299 3.21 -15.25 -21.15
N LEU A 300 2.01 -15.59 -21.61
CA LEU A 300 1.83 -16.44 -22.79
C LEU A 300 2.42 -15.80 -24.07
N PRO A 301 2.97 -16.60 -24.99
CA PRO A 301 3.53 -16.09 -26.24
C PRO A 301 2.53 -15.28 -27.07
N GLY A 302 3.00 -14.20 -27.69
CA GLY A 302 2.19 -13.37 -28.58
C GLY A 302 1.38 -12.29 -27.86
N ARG A 303 0.22 -11.94 -28.42
CA ARG A 303 -0.64 -10.84 -27.92
C ARG A 303 -2.14 -11.17 -27.93
N THR A 304 -2.48 -12.45 -28.09
CA THR A 304 -3.87 -12.93 -28.20
C THR A 304 -4.74 -12.43 -27.05
N TYR A 305 -4.23 -12.53 -25.82
CA TYR A 305 -4.98 -12.18 -24.61
C TYR A 305 -4.91 -10.69 -24.21
N LYS A 306 -4.34 -9.82 -25.06
CA LYS A 306 -4.21 -8.39 -24.77
C LYS A 306 -5.55 -7.71 -24.50
N GLY A 307 -6.65 -8.24 -25.05
CA GLY A 307 -8.01 -7.79 -24.74
C GLY A 307 -8.33 -7.83 -23.24
N VAL A 308 -7.82 -8.85 -22.54
CA VAL A 308 -8.08 -9.13 -21.11
C VAL A 308 -7.17 -8.29 -20.20
N TYR A 309 -5.86 -8.32 -20.40
CA TYR A 309 -4.91 -7.66 -19.48
C TYR A 309 -4.56 -6.21 -19.86
N ARG A 310 -4.72 -5.83 -21.14
CA ARG A 310 -4.42 -4.49 -21.68
C ARG A 310 -3.05 -3.94 -21.22
N THR A 311 -3.05 -2.93 -20.36
CA THR A 311 -1.82 -2.30 -19.84
C THR A 311 -1.47 -2.75 -18.42
N TYR A 312 -2.31 -3.58 -17.78
CA TYR A 312 -1.94 -4.24 -16.53
C TYR A 312 -0.75 -5.17 -16.79
N GLY A 313 0.30 -5.01 -16.00
CA GLY A 313 1.58 -5.66 -16.24
C GLY A 313 2.29 -6.08 -14.95
N PRO A 314 3.51 -6.63 -15.05
CA PRO A 314 4.21 -7.25 -13.91
C PRO A 314 4.39 -6.31 -12.71
N ARG A 315 4.66 -5.02 -12.96
CA ARG A 315 4.76 -4.04 -11.87
C ARG A 315 3.44 -3.80 -11.15
N SER A 316 2.32 -3.76 -11.89
CA SER A 316 0.98 -3.57 -11.32
C SER A 316 0.52 -4.80 -10.53
N TYR A 317 0.90 -5.99 -11.00
CA TYR A 317 0.67 -7.26 -10.31
C TYR A 317 1.32 -7.29 -8.92
N LEU A 318 2.57 -6.82 -8.82
CA LEU A 318 3.35 -6.85 -7.57
C LEU A 318 3.16 -5.61 -6.69
N TYR A 319 2.42 -4.59 -7.13
CA TYR A 319 2.44 -3.28 -6.49
C TYR A 319 2.01 -3.34 -5.02
N ALA A 320 0.87 -3.97 -4.74
CA ALA A 320 0.38 -4.09 -3.38
C ALA A 320 1.34 -4.93 -2.52
N GLU A 321 1.90 -6.02 -3.05
CA GLU A 321 2.89 -6.84 -2.33
C GLU A 321 4.13 -6.02 -1.95
N MET A 322 4.64 -5.21 -2.88
CA MET A 322 5.79 -4.33 -2.65
C MET A 322 5.51 -3.30 -1.55
N VAL A 323 4.30 -2.73 -1.51
CA VAL A 323 3.92 -1.80 -0.44
C VAL A 323 3.79 -2.52 0.89
N PHE A 324 3.02 -3.60 0.96
CA PHE A 324 2.80 -4.33 2.21
C PHE A 324 4.11 -4.91 2.77
N GLY A 325 5.02 -5.39 1.92
CA GLY A 325 6.32 -5.89 2.36
C GLY A 325 7.25 -4.80 2.89
N ASN A 326 7.07 -3.55 2.47
CA ASN A 326 7.81 -2.40 3.00
C ASN A 326 7.22 -1.78 4.26
N SER A 327 6.06 -2.23 4.74
CA SER A 327 5.48 -1.74 6.01
C SER A 327 6.44 -1.93 7.19
N TYR A 328 7.19 -3.05 7.22
CA TYR A 328 8.24 -3.29 8.21
C TYR A 328 9.39 -2.28 8.15
N ASN A 329 9.79 -1.87 6.95
CA ASN A 329 10.86 -0.89 6.76
C ASN A 329 10.50 0.48 7.34
N VAL A 330 9.22 0.87 7.27
CA VAL A 330 8.73 2.11 7.90
C VAL A 330 8.96 2.08 9.41
N GLY A 331 8.52 1.01 10.07
CA GLY A 331 8.70 0.84 11.52
C GLY A 331 10.16 0.85 11.93
N ASN A 332 11.01 0.14 11.19
CA ASN A 332 12.46 0.10 11.44
C ASN A 332 13.11 1.49 11.28
N LEU A 333 12.74 2.26 10.26
CA LEU A 333 13.28 3.60 10.04
C LEU A 333 12.86 4.57 11.14
N ILE A 334 11.59 4.52 11.58
CA ILE A 334 11.09 5.36 12.67
C ILE A 334 11.83 5.02 13.98
N ALA A 335 12.02 3.73 14.27
CA ALA A 335 12.67 3.29 15.50
C ALA A 335 14.19 3.56 15.52
N SER A 336 14.85 3.57 14.36
CA SER A 336 16.31 3.71 14.26
C SER A 336 16.81 5.14 14.04
N LEU A 337 15.93 6.08 13.71
CA LEU A 337 16.30 7.47 13.40
C LEU A 337 15.62 8.43 14.38
N PRO A 338 16.35 9.41 14.96
CA PRO A 338 15.73 10.50 15.71
C PRO A 338 14.66 11.19 14.88
N GLN A 339 13.45 11.27 15.41
CA GLN A 339 12.31 11.88 14.74
C GLN A 339 12.26 13.37 15.07
N GLU A 340 11.92 14.19 14.08
CA GLU A 340 11.89 15.64 14.15
C GLU A 340 10.49 16.18 13.91
N SER A 341 10.16 17.27 14.60
CA SER A 341 8.86 17.94 14.43
C SER A 341 8.81 18.74 13.13
N ILE A 342 7.64 18.76 12.49
CA ILE A 342 7.38 19.60 11.32
C ILE A 342 6.23 20.53 11.66
N TYR A 343 6.52 21.82 11.69
CA TYR A 343 5.52 22.87 11.77
C TYR A 343 5.15 23.34 10.37
N ALA A 344 3.92 23.78 10.19
CA ALA A 344 3.40 24.26 8.91
C ALA A 344 2.65 25.56 9.12
N MET A 345 2.98 26.59 8.36
CA MET A 345 2.32 27.89 8.43
C MET A 345 1.81 28.29 7.05
N ARG A 346 0.60 28.87 7.01
CA ARG A 346 0.04 29.44 5.78
C ARG A 346 0.59 30.86 5.59
N THR A 347 1.39 31.09 4.56
CA THR A 347 1.96 32.42 4.32
C THR A 347 0.86 33.45 4.06
N THR A 348 0.93 34.62 4.71
CA THR A 348 -0.04 35.71 4.47
C THR A 348 0.35 36.61 3.30
N ARG A 349 1.64 36.60 2.94
CA ARG A 349 2.24 37.34 1.82
C ARG A 349 3.37 36.52 1.18
N PRO A 350 3.90 36.93 0.02
CA PRO A 350 5.09 36.28 -0.52
C PRO A 350 6.28 36.42 0.42
N LEU A 351 7.07 35.35 0.59
CA LEU A 351 8.28 35.32 1.42
C LEU A 351 9.48 34.88 0.58
N SER A 352 10.61 35.57 0.66
CA SER A 352 11.85 35.13 0.02
C SER A 352 12.61 34.13 0.90
N LEU A 353 13.46 33.30 0.30
CA LEU A 353 14.32 32.40 1.07
C LEU A 353 15.23 33.17 2.04
N ALA A 354 15.82 34.28 1.58
CA ALA A 354 16.67 35.13 2.42
C ALA A 354 15.92 35.73 3.62
N GLU A 355 14.64 36.06 3.44
CA GLU A 355 13.80 36.52 4.54
C GLU A 355 13.51 35.40 5.54
N ILE A 356 13.25 34.17 5.06
CA ILE A 356 13.01 33.01 5.91
C ILE A 356 14.27 32.67 6.72
N THR A 357 15.44 32.62 6.09
CA THR A 357 16.71 32.32 6.78
C THR A 357 17.07 33.40 7.81
N SER A 358 16.92 34.67 7.45
CA SER A 358 17.16 35.80 8.37
C SER A 358 16.27 35.75 9.63
N ARG A 359 14.98 35.44 9.47
CA ARG A 359 14.02 35.36 10.58
C ARG A 359 14.20 34.12 11.47
N THR A 360 14.62 33.01 10.88
CA THR A 360 14.66 31.70 11.58
C THR A 360 16.05 31.32 12.08
N GLY A 361 17.11 31.95 11.55
CA GLY A 361 18.49 31.55 11.78
C GLY A 361 18.88 30.23 11.11
N LEU A 362 17.97 29.59 10.35
CA LEU A 362 18.25 28.35 9.65
C LEU A 362 19.09 28.59 8.40
N SER A 363 19.93 27.62 8.05
CA SER A 363 20.65 27.62 6.78
C SER A 363 19.68 27.43 5.60
N GLU A 364 20.10 27.85 4.40
CA GLU A 364 19.30 27.57 3.20
C GLU A 364 19.06 26.08 2.98
N ASP A 365 20.07 25.23 3.25
CA ASP A 365 19.91 23.78 3.09
C ASP A 365 18.84 23.23 4.03
N GLU A 366 18.79 23.75 5.25
CA GLU A 366 17.83 23.32 6.25
C GLU A 366 16.41 23.78 5.90
N VAL A 367 16.23 25.04 5.48
CA VAL A 367 14.94 25.51 4.98
C VAL A 367 14.48 24.67 3.77
N ARG A 368 15.40 24.32 2.86
CA ARG A 368 15.11 23.47 1.69
C ARG A 368 14.90 22.00 2.07
N ARG A 369 15.44 21.51 3.19
CA ARG A 369 15.15 20.15 3.69
C ARG A 369 13.67 20.00 4.04
N PHE A 370 13.09 21.00 4.71
CA PHE A 370 11.64 21.07 4.99
C PHE A 370 10.82 21.50 3.76
N ASN A 371 11.42 22.24 2.82
CA ASN A 371 10.73 22.77 1.64
C ASN A 371 11.49 22.50 0.33
N PRO A 372 11.60 21.25 -0.15
CA PRO A 372 12.48 20.94 -1.29
C PRO A 372 12.09 21.60 -2.62
N ALA A 373 10.85 22.07 -2.73
CA ALA A 373 10.36 22.80 -3.89
C ALA A 373 10.64 24.31 -3.85
N LEU A 374 10.97 24.85 -2.67
CA LEU A 374 11.25 26.27 -2.51
C LEU A 374 12.53 26.61 -3.26
N ALA A 375 12.41 27.39 -4.34
CA ALA A 375 13.55 27.98 -5.04
C ALA A 375 14.03 29.25 -4.31
N ASN A 376 13.52 30.42 -4.69
CA ASN A 376 13.93 31.71 -4.11
C ASN A 376 12.79 32.44 -3.37
N ARG A 377 11.53 32.10 -3.66
CA ARG A 377 10.36 32.78 -3.12
C ARG A 377 9.17 31.84 -3.02
N LEU A 378 8.45 31.91 -1.90
CA LEU A 378 7.14 31.32 -1.73
C LEU A 378 6.04 32.30 -2.16
N PRO A 379 5.00 31.83 -2.89
CA PRO A 379 3.81 32.62 -3.13
C PRO A 379 3.06 32.91 -1.82
N PRO A 380 2.14 33.89 -1.82
CA PRO A 380 1.21 34.06 -0.72
C PRO A 380 0.28 32.83 -0.62
N ARG A 381 -0.26 32.58 0.57
CA ARG A 381 -1.17 31.47 0.90
C ARG A 381 -0.59 30.07 0.65
N SER A 382 0.72 29.97 0.47
CA SER A 382 1.42 28.68 0.37
C SER A 382 1.74 28.15 1.76
N ALA A 383 1.95 26.85 1.88
CA ALA A 383 2.48 26.28 3.12
C ALA A 383 4.00 26.49 3.17
N LEU A 384 4.50 26.99 4.30
CA LEU A 384 5.91 26.96 4.67
C LEU A 384 6.08 25.93 5.80
N TYR A 385 7.05 25.03 5.67
CA TYR A 385 7.35 24.03 6.71
C TYR A 385 8.67 24.35 7.41
N LEU A 386 8.73 24.23 8.73
CA LEU A 386 9.92 24.56 9.54
C LEU A 386 10.01 23.62 10.76
N PRO A 387 11.19 23.51 11.41
CA PRO A 387 11.35 22.74 12.65
C PRO A 387 10.66 23.39 13.87
N SER A 388 10.21 24.64 13.77
CA SER A 388 9.50 25.37 14.81
C SER A 388 8.44 26.30 14.23
N TYR A 389 7.44 26.64 15.04
CA TYR A 389 6.41 27.60 14.66
C TYR A 389 6.94 29.03 14.69
N VAL A 390 6.62 29.82 13.66
CA VAL A 390 6.98 31.25 13.56
C VAL A 390 5.71 32.07 13.34
N ALA A 391 5.25 32.75 14.39
CA ALA A 391 3.96 33.46 14.39
C ALA A 391 3.84 34.49 13.25
N ASP A 392 4.92 35.22 12.95
CA ASP A 392 4.94 36.27 11.93
C ASP A 392 4.81 35.74 10.48
N VAL A 393 4.95 34.43 10.26
CA VAL A 393 4.75 33.82 8.94
C VAL A 393 3.27 33.70 8.61
N GLY A 394 2.45 33.34 9.59
CA GLY A 394 1.02 33.15 9.44
C GLY A 394 0.42 32.08 10.36
N PRO A 395 -0.86 31.74 10.17
CA PRO A 395 -1.55 30.79 11.04
C PRO A 395 -0.94 29.38 10.91
N ASP A 396 -0.96 28.65 12.04
CA ASP A 396 -0.56 27.25 12.11
C ASP A 396 -1.58 26.36 11.38
N ILE A 397 -1.08 25.59 10.42
CA ILE A 397 -1.84 24.64 9.61
C ILE A 397 -1.35 23.19 9.81
N ALA A 398 -0.48 22.94 10.80
CA ALA A 398 0.01 21.61 11.14
C ALA A 398 -1.05 20.78 11.90
N PHE A 399 -2.17 20.50 11.24
CA PHE A 399 -3.35 19.84 11.82
C PHE A 399 -3.07 18.47 12.46
N TRP A 400 -2.00 17.78 12.05
CA TRP A 400 -1.62 16.47 12.56
C TRP A 400 -1.01 16.54 13.96
N ARG A 401 -0.54 17.73 14.39
CA ARG A 401 0.07 17.95 15.71
C ARG A 401 -0.94 18.24 16.82
N ARG A 402 -2.22 18.41 16.46
CA ARG A 402 -3.34 18.63 17.39
C ARG A 402 -4.38 17.53 17.21
N PRO A 403 -5.19 17.20 18.24
CA PRO A 403 -6.32 16.29 18.06
C PRO A 403 -7.26 16.77 16.93
N PRO A 404 -7.91 15.86 16.18
CA PRO A 404 -8.90 16.25 15.19
C PRO A 404 -10.10 16.90 15.89
N THR A 405 -10.75 17.85 15.23
CA THR A 405 -12.03 18.38 15.74
C THR A 405 -13.07 17.26 15.75
N ALA A 406 -13.99 17.29 16.71
CA ALA A 406 -15.07 16.30 16.79
C ALA A 406 -15.92 16.27 15.51
N ALA A 407 -16.14 17.44 14.89
CA ALA A 407 -16.85 17.55 13.62
C ALA A 407 -16.11 16.82 12.48
N TYR A 408 -14.81 17.04 12.32
CA TYR A 408 -14.03 16.34 11.29
C TYR A 408 -13.97 14.83 11.55
N ALA A 409 -13.69 14.43 12.79
CA ALA A 409 -13.61 13.03 13.17
C ALA A 409 -14.93 12.28 12.87
N ALA A 410 -16.08 12.88 13.18
CA ALA A 410 -17.39 12.29 12.91
C ALA A 410 -17.69 12.13 11.41
N VAL A 411 -17.27 13.10 10.58
CA VAL A 411 -17.45 13.01 9.11
C VAL A 411 -16.53 11.95 8.53
N LEU A 412 -15.26 11.89 8.96
CA LEU A 412 -14.31 10.87 8.53
C LEU A 412 -14.76 9.47 8.95
N ASP A 413 -15.23 9.31 10.19
CA ASP A 413 -15.77 8.05 10.68
C ASP A 413 -16.94 7.59 9.81
N ALA A 414 -17.95 8.45 9.60
CA ALA A 414 -19.08 8.14 8.73
C ALA A 414 -18.65 7.81 7.29
N PHE A 415 -17.67 8.54 6.75
CA PHE A 415 -17.14 8.32 5.41
C PHE A 415 -16.47 6.95 5.30
N THR A 416 -15.60 6.61 6.26
CA THR A 416 -14.92 5.32 6.26
C THR A 416 -15.86 4.15 6.55
N HIS A 417 -17.07 4.38 7.07
CA HIS A 417 -18.11 3.35 7.20
C HIS A 417 -18.99 3.18 5.96
N LEU A 418 -18.80 3.96 4.89
CA LEU A 418 -19.53 3.75 3.65
C LEU A 418 -19.33 2.32 3.13
N ALA A 419 -20.44 1.72 2.71
CA ALA A 419 -20.42 0.40 2.11
C ALA A 419 -19.51 0.40 0.86
N PRO A 420 -18.61 -0.59 0.72
CA PRO A 420 -17.76 -0.69 -0.45
C PRO A 420 -18.60 -1.04 -1.69
N GLY A 421 -18.19 -0.52 -2.85
CA GLY A 421 -18.96 -0.70 -4.08
C GLY A 421 -18.31 0.00 -5.26
N PRO A 422 -17.19 -0.50 -5.81
CA PRO A 422 -16.43 0.23 -6.83
C PRO A 422 -17.24 0.59 -8.08
N GLU A 423 -18.23 -0.23 -8.45
CA GLU A 423 -19.14 0.06 -9.56
C GLU A 423 -20.10 1.21 -9.27
N GLN A 424 -20.66 1.23 -8.06
CA GLN A 424 -21.55 2.29 -7.61
C GLN A 424 -20.82 3.64 -7.58
N TRP A 425 -19.55 3.66 -7.18
CA TRP A 425 -18.75 4.88 -7.14
C TRP A 425 -18.46 5.48 -8.52
N ASP A 426 -18.52 4.68 -9.58
CA ASP A 426 -18.36 5.15 -10.97
C ASP A 426 -19.74 5.46 -11.63
N ASP A 427 -20.86 5.28 -10.90
CA ASP A 427 -22.23 5.58 -11.33
C ASP A 427 -22.65 7.00 -10.88
N PRO A 428 -23.12 7.89 -11.80
CA PRO A 428 -23.59 9.22 -11.44
C PRO A 428 -24.71 9.25 -10.40
N SER A 429 -25.49 8.18 -10.24
CA SER A 429 -26.50 8.07 -9.18
C SER A 429 -25.92 8.09 -7.76
N PHE A 430 -24.62 7.80 -7.61
CA PHE A 430 -23.92 7.92 -6.33
C PHE A 430 -23.33 9.31 -6.07
N ALA A 431 -23.32 10.18 -7.09
CA ALA A 431 -22.82 11.55 -6.96
C ALA A 431 -23.47 12.37 -5.82
N PRO A 432 -24.78 12.25 -5.51
CA PRO A 432 -25.38 12.93 -4.37
C PRO A 432 -24.76 12.53 -3.03
N VAL A 433 -24.43 11.25 -2.83
CA VAL A 433 -23.79 10.75 -1.60
C VAL A 433 -22.41 11.38 -1.44
N LEU A 434 -21.57 11.33 -2.49
CA LEU A 434 -20.24 11.92 -2.44
C LEU A 434 -20.27 13.46 -2.32
N SER A 435 -21.27 14.10 -2.92
CA SER A 435 -21.48 15.55 -2.79
C SER A 435 -21.86 15.96 -1.36
N ASP A 436 -22.66 15.14 -0.66
CA ASP A 436 -22.95 15.36 0.76
C ASP A 436 -21.69 15.29 1.61
N PHE A 437 -20.84 14.28 1.41
CA PHE A 437 -19.56 14.19 2.14
C PHE A 437 -18.62 15.35 1.82
N LYS A 438 -18.52 15.80 0.56
CA LYS A 438 -17.77 17.00 0.20
C LYS A 438 -18.24 18.22 1.00
N ARG A 439 -19.56 18.46 1.03
CA ARG A 439 -20.17 19.54 1.79
C ARG A 439 -19.84 19.43 3.27
N ARG A 440 -20.05 18.26 3.87
CA ARG A 440 -19.80 18.01 5.30
C ARG A 440 -18.33 18.20 5.68
N PHE A 441 -17.38 17.74 4.85
CA PHE A 441 -15.96 17.97 5.08
C PHE A 441 -15.60 19.46 4.98
N SER A 442 -16.15 20.17 4.00
CA SER A 442 -15.98 21.63 3.86
C SER A 442 -16.50 22.39 5.09
N GLU A 443 -17.68 22.02 5.59
CA GLU A 443 -18.33 22.65 6.75
C GLU A 443 -17.55 22.49 8.06
N THR A 444 -16.64 21.50 8.15
CA THR A 444 -15.75 21.38 9.32
C THR A 444 -14.85 22.61 9.49
N SER A 445 -14.62 23.40 8.42
CA SER A 445 -13.76 24.58 8.42
C SER A 445 -12.33 24.29 8.91
N THR A 446 -11.83 23.08 8.62
CA THR A 446 -10.47 22.62 8.96
C THR A 446 -9.60 22.42 7.72
N GLU A 447 -8.28 22.41 7.89
CA GLU A 447 -7.33 22.10 6.81
C GLU A 447 -7.54 20.67 6.29
N GLU A 448 -7.69 19.71 7.18
CA GLU A 448 -7.96 18.31 6.84
C GLU A 448 -9.32 18.10 6.16
N GLY A 449 -10.36 18.85 6.56
CA GLY A 449 -11.66 18.85 5.87
C GLY A 449 -11.56 19.41 4.45
N GLN A 450 -10.81 20.48 4.27
CA GLN A 450 -10.58 21.07 2.95
C GLN A 450 -9.79 20.14 2.01
N VAL A 451 -8.77 19.44 2.53
CA VAL A 451 -8.04 18.41 1.76
C VAL A 451 -9.00 17.30 1.29
N MET A 452 -9.85 16.78 2.18
CA MET A 452 -10.83 15.75 1.83
C MET A 452 -11.83 16.23 0.77
N GLU A 453 -12.35 17.45 0.91
CA GLU A 453 -13.22 18.05 -0.09
C GLU A 453 -12.52 18.17 -1.45
N THR A 454 -11.30 18.70 -1.47
CA THR A 454 -10.51 18.89 -2.70
C THR A 454 -10.25 17.55 -3.40
N VAL A 455 -9.87 16.52 -2.64
CA VAL A 455 -9.63 15.17 -3.19
C VAL A 455 -10.92 14.52 -3.67
N LEU A 456 -12.03 14.62 -2.93
CA LEU A 456 -13.32 14.09 -3.38
C LEU A 456 -13.80 14.79 -4.65
N THR A 457 -13.61 16.11 -4.77
CA THR A 457 -13.86 16.86 -6.01
C THR A 457 -13.06 16.28 -7.16
N TYR A 458 -11.76 16.06 -6.96
CA TYR A 458 -10.90 15.43 -7.97
C TYR A 458 -11.34 14.01 -8.34
N VAL A 459 -11.68 13.16 -7.36
CA VAL A 459 -12.11 11.78 -7.61
C VAL A 459 -13.43 11.71 -8.36
N MET A 460 -14.43 12.50 -7.95
CA MET A 460 -15.72 12.58 -8.64
C MET A 460 -15.55 13.09 -10.08
N ASP A 461 -14.73 14.12 -10.27
CA ASP A 461 -14.39 14.62 -11.59
C ASP A 461 -13.73 13.52 -12.46
N GLN A 462 -12.79 12.73 -11.91
CA GLN A 462 -12.20 11.59 -12.62
C GLN A 462 -13.20 10.45 -12.88
N ALA A 463 -14.15 10.20 -11.98
CA ALA A 463 -15.14 9.15 -12.14
C ALA A 463 -16.12 9.53 -13.26
N TYR A 464 -16.72 10.72 -13.18
CA TYR A 464 -17.87 11.11 -14.01
C TYR A 464 -17.52 11.81 -15.32
N THR A 465 -16.27 12.29 -15.49
CA THR A 465 -15.81 12.81 -16.79
C THR A 465 -15.07 11.78 -17.63
N SER A 466 -14.82 10.58 -17.08
CA SER A 466 -14.16 9.49 -17.79
C SER A 466 -15.17 8.50 -18.37
N GLY A 467 -14.87 7.92 -19.53
CA GLY A 467 -15.65 6.78 -20.08
C GLY A 467 -15.42 5.46 -19.33
N ARG A 468 -14.90 5.49 -18.09
CA ARG A 468 -14.48 4.30 -17.34
C ARG A 468 -15.63 3.33 -17.09
N ARG A 469 -16.79 3.86 -16.67
CA ARG A 469 -17.98 3.05 -16.38
C ARG A 469 -18.39 2.25 -17.60
N ASP A 470 -18.54 2.92 -18.74
CA ASP A 470 -18.95 2.29 -20.00
C ASP A 470 -17.93 1.25 -20.45
N LEU A 471 -16.64 1.57 -20.37
CA LEU A 471 -15.55 0.63 -20.69
C LEU A 471 -15.56 -0.64 -19.81
N LEU A 472 -15.90 -0.52 -18.53
CA LEU A 472 -15.99 -1.66 -17.61
C LEU A 472 -17.28 -2.45 -17.80
N ALA A 473 -18.39 -1.76 -18.08
CA ALA A 473 -19.67 -2.40 -18.39
C ALA A 473 -19.61 -3.18 -19.71
N GLU A 474 -18.99 -2.62 -20.74
CA GLU A 474 -18.69 -3.27 -22.01
C GLU A 474 -17.80 -4.49 -21.76
N PHE A 475 -16.66 -4.32 -21.08
CA PHE A 475 -15.74 -5.42 -20.79
C PHE A 475 -16.40 -6.59 -20.04
N ARG A 476 -17.33 -6.32 -19.12
CA ARG A 476 -18.07 -7.34 -18.35
C ARG A 476 -19.07 -8.14 -19.22
N ARG A 477 -19.60 -7.51 -20.27
CA ARG A 477 -20.63 -8.09 -21.15
C ARG A 477 -20.07 -8.58 -22.49
N ASP A 478 -18.81 -8.30 -22.78
CA ASP A 478 -18.16 -8.68 -24.02
C ASP A 478 -17.91 -10.20 -24.08
N ASP A 479 -18.64 -10.88 -24.97
CA ASP A 479 -18.49 -12.31 -25.19
C ASP A 479 -17.10 -12.67 -25.73
N GLU A 480 -16.43 -11.77 -26.46
CA GLU A 480 -15.06 -11.97 -26.91
C GLU A 480 -14.10 -12.07 -25.72
N VAL A 481 -14.24 -11.15 -24.76
CA VAL A 481 -13.43 -11.14 -23.54
C VAL A 481 -13.63 -12.45 -22.78
N ARG A 482 -14.86 -12.93 -22.66
CA ARG A 482 -15.17 -14.22 -22.01
C ARG A 482 -14.50 -15.38 -22.73
N ARG A 483 -14.65 -15.48 -24.06
CA ARG A 483 -13.98 -16.52 -24.87
C ARG A 483 -12.46 -16.47 -24.73
N LEU A 484 -11.86 -15.28 -24.64
CA LEU A 484 -10.42 -15.11 -24.41
C LEU A 484 -10.01 -15.60 -23.02
N ILE A 485 -10.80 -15.32 -21.99
CA ILE A 485 -10.55 -15.82 -20.63
C ILE A 485 -10.63 -17.36 -20.61
N ASP A 486 -11.69 -17.94 -21.17
CA ASP A 486 -11.87 -19.40 -21.22
C ASP A 486 -10.74 -20.10 -21.98
N SER A 487 -10.41 -19.60 -23.17
CA SER A 487 -9.32 -20.14 -23.98
C SER A 487 -7.98 -20.03 -23.26
N GLY A 488 -7.74 -18.89 -22.61
CA GLY A 488 -6.53 -18.64 -21.83
C GLY A 488 -6.40 -19.57 -20.63
N LEU A 489 -7.50 -19.84 -19.91
CA LEU A 489 -7.51 -20.80 -18.80
C LEU A 489 -7.19 -22.22 -19.28
N VAL A 490 -7.69 -22.63 -20.45
CA VAL A 490 -7.34 -23.92 -21.05
C VAL A 490 -5.86 -23.96 -21.42
N GLU A 491 -5.32 -22.90 -22.02
CA GLU A 491 -3.91 -22.83 -22.42
C GLU A 491 -2.96 -22.84 -21.22
N LEU A 492 -3.27 -22.08 -20.17
CA LEU A 492 -2.49 -22.04 -18.93
C LEU A 492 -2.45 -23.40 -18.20
N ARG A 493 -3.47 -24.24 -18.38
CA ARG A 493 -3.52 -25.61 -17.82
C ARG A 493 -2.71 -26.63 -18.62
N ARG A 494 -2.24 -26.29 -19.84
CA ARG A 494 -1.44 -27.21 -20.64
C ARG A 494 -0.05 -27.42 -20.00
N PRO A 495 0.45 -28.67 -19.94
CA PRO A 495 1.81 -28.93 -19.50
C PRO A 495 2.81 -28.13 -20.34
N GLY A 496 3.63 -27.30 -19.69
CA GLY A 496 4.66 -26.46 -20.35
C GLY A 496 4.41 -24.95 -20.32
N HIS A 497 3.23 -24.46 -19.89
CA HIS A 497 2.93 -23.03 -19.82
C HIS A 497 2.60 -22.48 -18.41
N GLY A 498 2.44 -23.37 -17.42
CA GLY A 498 2.16 -22.99 -16.04
C GLY A 498 3.38 -23.00 -15.12
N LYS A 499 4.48 -22.31 -15.46
CA LYS A 499 5.62 -22.08 -14.55
C LYS A 499 6.35 -20.77 -14.88
N SER A 500 6.00 -19.71 -14.16
CA SER A 500 6.93 -18.67 -13.70
C SER A 500 6.41 -17.94 -12.47
#